data_AF-A0A957X351-F1
#
_entry.id   AF-A0A957X351-F1
#
_cell.length_a   1.000
_cell.length_b   1.000
_cell.length_c   1.000
_cell.angle_alpha   90.00
_cell.angle_beta   90.00
_cell.angle_gamma   90.00
#
_symmetry.space_group_name_H-M   'P 1'
#
loop_
_entity.id
_entity.type
_entity.pdbx_description
1 polymer ?
#
loop_
_entity_poly.entity_id
_entity_poly.type
_entity_poly.pdbx_seq_one_letter_code
_entity_poly.pdbx_strand_id
1 'polypeptide(L)'
;GTALGLQLGGLGQLGRVLRQTGFRIEQHHGVHAMSTVLHNQLGQQLARWSRPDLGDRLEFAARLRYRVGPPWTALATVALWLARRQA
;
A
#
# COMPACT_ATOMS: atom_id res chain seq x y z
N GLY A 1 7.97 0.79 20.32
CA GLY A 1 6.64 1.24 19.88
C GLY A 1 6.21 0.39 18.71
N THR A 2 4.95 -0.03 18.66
CA THR A 2 4.39 -0.80 17.54
C THR A 2 4.17 0.13 16.34
N ALA A 3 4.47 -0.31 15.12
CA ALA A 3 4.22 0.51 13.93
C ALA A 3 2.72 0.83 13.82
N LEU A 4 2.37 2.11 13.64
CA LEU A 4 0.98 2.59 13.59
C LEU A 4 0.13 1.90 12.49
N GLY A 5 0.77 1.44 11.41
CA GLY A 5 0.11 0.68 10.34
C GLY A 5 -0.35 -0.72 10.75
N LEU A 6 0.23 -1.30 11.82
CA LEU A 6 -0.15 -2.60 12.36
C LEU A 6 -1.21 -2.50 13.47
N GLN A 7 -1.52 -1.29 13.94
CA GLN A 7 -2.57 -1.06 14.93
C GLN A 7 -3.90 -0.87 14.20
N LEU A 8 -4.89 -1.70 14.57
CA LEU A 8 -6.28 -1.52 14.14
C LEU A 8 -6.74 -0.10 14.46
N GLY A 9 -7.08 0.67 13.43
CA GLY A 9 -7.48 2.08 13.57
C GLY A 9 -6.34 3.08 13.78
N GLY A 10 -5.07 2.66 13.81
CA GLY A 10 -3.90 3.54 14.01
C GLY A 10 -3.77 4.62 12.94
N LEU A 11 -4.07 4.29 11.67
CA LEU A 11 -4.17 5.27 10.59
C LEU A 11 -5.32 6.26 10.83
N GLY A 12 -6.49 5.78 11.27
CA GLY A 12 -7.62 6.66 11.60
C GLY A 12 -7.30 7.63 12.73
N GLN A 13 -6.57 7.17 13.75
CA GLN A 13 -6.07 7.98 14.85
C GLN A 13 -5.04 9.02 14.38
N LEU A 14 -4.08 8.62 13.55
CA LEU A 14 -3.11 9.54 12.94
C LEU A 14 -3.81 10.64 12.13
N GLY A 15 -4.82 10.28 11.34
CA GLY A 15 -5.61 11.24 10.57
C GLY A 15 -6.38 12.21 11.44
N ARG A 16 -6.89 11.75 12.59
CA ARG A 16 -7.55 12.62 13.58
C ARG A 16 -6.56 13.61 14.20
N VAL A 17 -5.40 13.13 14.64
CA VAL A 17 -4.36 13.97 15.27
C VAL A 17 -3.84 15.02 14.29
N LEU A 18 -3.57 14.64 13.04
CA LEU A 18 -3.13 15.59 12.00
C LEU A 18 -4.16 16.70 11.76
N ARG A 19 -5.45 16.36 11.72
CA ARG A 19 -6.51 17.38 11.61
C ARG A 19 -6.57 18.31 12.81
N GLN A 20 -6.43 17.76 14.02
CA GLN A 20 -6.42 18.56 15.26
C GLN A 20 -5.21 19.50 15.34
N THR A 21 -4.08 19.14 14.73
CA THR A 21 -2.88 19.99 14.66
C THR A 21 -2.88 20.97 13.47
N GLY A 22 -4.03 21.10 12.78
CA GLY A 22 -4.20 22.07 11.69
C GLY A 22 -3.71 21.56 10.33
N PHE A 23 -3.54 20.26 10.13
CA PHE A 23 -3.23 19.69 8.82
C PHE A 23 -4.47 19.12 8.14
N ARG A 24 -4.67 19.49 6.87
CA ARG A 24 -5.62 18.86 5.97
C ARG A 24 -4.91 17.82 5.12
N ILE A 25 -5.39 16.58 5.16
CA ILE A 25 -4.86 15.54 4.29
C ILE A 25 -5.52 15.68 2.91
N GLU A 26 -4.70 15.86 1.89
CA GLU A 26 -5.15 16.09 0.50
C GLU A 26 -5.14 14.80 -0.31
N GLN A 27 -4.16 13.92 -0.04
CA GLN A 27 -4.01 12.67 -0.78
C GLN A 27 -3.53 11.54 0.11
N HIS A 28 -3.98 10.33 -0.22
CA HIS A 28 -3.54 9.07 0.37
C HIS A 28 -3.11 8.13 -0.74
N HIS A 29 -1.88 7.62 -0.65
CA HIS A 29 -1.35 6.60 -1.56
C HIS A 29 -0.82 5.43 -0.75
N GLY A 30 -1.13 4.22 -1.20
CA GLY A 30 -0.50 3.00 -0.70
C GLY A 30 0.55 2.54 -1.71
N VAL A 31 1.71 2.11 -1.22
CA VAL A 31 2.82 1.56 -2.00
C VAL A 31 3.09 0.14 -1.51
N HIS A 32 3.31 -0.79 -2.45
CA HIS A 32 3.31 -2.24 -2.21
C HIS A 32 1.95 -2.72 -1.70
N ALA A 33 0.95 -2.67 -2.58
CA ALA A 33 -0.33 -3.30 -2.30
C ALA A 33 -0.13 -4.80 -1.99
N MET A 34 -0.95 -5.34 -1.09
CA MET A 34 -0.96 -6.78 -0.79
C MET A 34 -1.11 -7.64 -2.05
N SER A 35 -1.81 -7.13 -3.08
CA SER A 35 -1.90 -7.76 -4.39
C SER A 35 -0.53 -7.91 -5.08
N THR A 36 0.33 -6.90 -5.03
CA THR A 36 1.69 -6.96 -5.62
C THR A 36 2.54 -8.03 -4.93
N VAL A 37 2.43 -8.13 -3.60
CA VAL A 37 3.11 -9.19 -2.83
C VAL A 37 2.61 -10.57 -3.26
N LEU A 38 1.29 -10.73 -3.39
CA LEU A 38 0.68 -12.00 -3.81
C LEU A 38 1.07 -12.38 -5.24
N HIS A 39 1.09 -11.42 -6.17
CA HIS A 39 1.47 -11.66 -7.57
C HIS A 39 2.95 -12.06 -7.68
N ASN A 40 3.84 -11.44 -6.90
CA ASN A 40 5.26 -11.81 -6.89
C ASN A 40 5.46 -13.23 -6.32
N GLN A 41 4.75 -13.60 -5.26
CA GLN A 41 4.82 -14.96 -4.71
C GLN A 41 4.28 -16.00 -5.69
N LEU A 42 3.15 -15.72 -6.34
CA LEU A 42 2.57 -16.60 -7.37
C LEU A 42 3.49 -16.72 -8.58
N GLY A 43 4.11 -15.62 -9.03
CA GLY A 43 5.09 -15.62 -10.11
C GLY A 43 6.30 -16.51 -9.81
N GLN A 44 6.85 -16.43 -8.58
CA GLN A 44 7.94 -17.30 -8.15
C GLN A 44 7.55 -18.78 -8.13
N GLN A 45 6.31 -19.11 -7.73
CA GLN A 45 5.82 -20.49 -7.75
C GLN A 45 5.62 -21.01 -9.19
N LEU A 46 5.10 -20.18 -10.09
CA LEU A 46 4.93 -20.56 -11.51
C LEU A 46 6.26 -20.74 -12.23
N ALA A 47 7.28 -19.95 -11.89
CA ALA A 47 8.64 -20.16 -12.36
C ALA A 47 9.19 -21.53 -11.93
N ARG A 48 8.89 -21.97 -10.70
CA ARG A 48 9.23 -23.32 -10.21
C ARG A 48 8.47 -24.44 -10.91
N TRP A 49 7.32 -24.15 -11.51
CA TRP A 49 6.52 -25.10 -12.30
C TRP A 49 6.79 -25.00 -13.80
N SER A 50 7.94 -24.44 -14.20
CA SER A 50 8.36 -24.32 -15.59
C SER A 50 7.41 -23.51 -16.48
N ARG A 51 6.68 -22.54 -15.90
CA ARG A 51 5.82 -21.59 -16.61
C ARG A 51 6.31 -20.14 -16.46
N PRO A 52 7.52 -19.81 -16.95
CA PRO A 52 8.10 -18.48 -16.80
C PRO A 52 7.26 -17.38 -17.43
N ASP A 53 6.60 -17.63 -18.57
CA ASP A 53 5.76 -16.63 -19.27
C ASP A 53 4.60 -16.11 -18.40
N LEU A 54 4.04 -16.97 -17.54
CA LEU A 54 2.99 -16.57 -16.61
C LEU A 54 3.57 -15.84 -15.40
N GLY A 55 4.79 -16.21 -14.97
CA GLY A 55 5.54 -15.49 -13.96
C GLY A 55 5.80 -14.04 -14.37
N ASP A 56 6.29 -13.82 -15.58
CA ASP A 56 6.58 -12.49 -16.12
C ASP A 56 5.31 -11.63 -16.22
N ARG A 57 4.19 -12.21 -16.67
CA ARG A 57 2.90 -11.52 -16.72
C ARG A 57 2.41 -11.10 -15.33
N LEU A 58 2.61 -11.94 -14.31
CA LEU A 58 2.25 -11.61 -12.93
C LEU A 58 3.17 -10.54 -12.35
N GLU A 59 4.48 -10.59 -12.63
CA GLU A 59 5.42 -9.54 -12.21
C GLU A 59 5.05 -8.20 -12.85
N PHE A 60 4.70 -8.20 -14.14
CA PHE A 60 4.26 -7.00 -14.86
C PHE A 60 2.95 -6.46 -14.27
N ALA A 61 1.98 -7.33 -13.99
CA ALA A 61 0.73 -6.96 -13.31
C ALA A 61 0.98 -6.41 -11.89
N ALA A 62 1.96 -6.96 -11.17
CA ALA A 62 2.37 -6.50 -9.85
C ALA A 62 2.95 -5.07 -9.90
N ARG A 63 3.78 -4.77 -10.91
CA ARG A 63 4.33 -3.43 -11.18
C ARG A 63 3.24 -2.43 -11.55
N LEU A 64 2.30 -2.80 -12.42
CA LEU A 64 1.18 -1.93 -12.81
C LEU A 64 0.28 -1.57 -11.61
N ARG A 65 0.20 -2.44 -10.61
CA ARG A 65 -0.63 -2.26 -9.40
C ARG A 65 0.17 -1.91 -8.15
N TYR A 66 1.41 -1.45 -8.34
CA TYR A 66 2.34 -1.12 -7.26
C TYR A 66 1.83 -0.01 -6.34
N ARG A 67 1.07 0.94 -6.92
CA ARG A 67 0.37 2.00 -6.20
C ARG A 67 -1.11 1.68 -6.10
N VAL A 68 -1.67 1.87 -4.91
CA VAL A 68 -3.11 1.75 -4.66
C VAL A 68 -3.66 3.03 -4.04
N GLY A 69 -4.92 3.34 -4.38
CA GLY A 69 -5.69 4.43 -3.79
C GLY A 69 -6.57 3.96 -2.63
N PRO A 70 -7.27 4.88 -1.96
CA PRO A 70 -8.23 4.55 -0.91
C PRO A 70 -9.37 3.67 -1.45
N PRO A 71 -9.93 2.75 -0.63
CA PRO A 71 -9.60 2.46 0.77
C PRO A 71 -8.40 1.50 0.95
N TRP A 72 -7.86 0.96 -0.14
CA TRP A 72 -6.85 -0.10 -0.13
C TRP A 72 -5.46 0.34 0.35
N THR A 73 -5.24 1.65 0.51
CA THR A 73 -3.99 2.20 1.09
C THR A 73 -3.69 1.67 2.49
N ALA A 74 -4.71 1.32 3.27
CA ALA A 74 -4.54 0.77 4.62
C ALA A 74 -3.96 -0.65 4.61
N LEU A 75 -4.07 -1.37 3.50
CA LEU A 75 -3.53 -2.73 3.33
C LEU A 75 -2.19 -2.72 2.56
N ALA A 76 -1.66 -1.55 2.22
CA ALA A 76 -0.36 -1.42 1.60
C ALA A 76 0.75 -1.50 2.66
N THR A 77 1.90 -2.05 2.30
CA THR A 77 3.05 -2.10 3.22
C THR A 77 3.51 -0.70 3.62
N VAL A 78 3.38 0.28 2.72
CA VAL A 78 3.71 1.67 2.97
C VAL A 78 2.50 2.56 2.65
N ALA A 79 2.11 3.40 3.60
CA ALA A 79 1.09 4.42 3.40
C ALA A 79 1.74 5.81 3.35
N LEU A 80 1.57 6.52 2.23
CA LEU A 80 2.07 7.87 1.99
C LEU A 80 0.90 8.86 2.02
N TRP A 81 0.94 9.82 2.93
CA TRP A 81 -0.09 10.84 3.09
C TRP A 81 0.47 12.21 2.75
N LEU A 82 -0.17 12.90 1.82
CA LEU A 82 0.15 14.29 1.50
C LEU A 82 -0.75 15.18 2.36
N ALA A 83 -0.15 15.89 3.31
CA ALA A 83 -0.86 16.78 4.23
C ALA A 83 -0.40 18.22 4.04
N ARG A 84 -1.36 19.15 3.94
CA ARG A 84 -1.13 20.58 3.89
C ARG A 84 -1.51 21.21 5.22
N ARG A 85 -0.62 22.03 5.79
CA ARG A 85 -0.95 22.82 6.97
C ARG A 85 -1.93 23.93 6.57
N GLN A 86 -3.06 24.00 7.27
CA GLN A 86 -4.00 25.10 7.21
C GLN A 86 -3.46 26.17 8.17
N ALA A 87 -3.06 27.32 7.60
CA ALA A 87 -2.62 28.49 8.35
C ALA A 87 -3.80 29.10 9.13
#